data_AF-A0A544W455-F1
#
_entry.id   AF-A0A544W455-F1
#
_cell.length_a   1.000
_cell.length_b   1.000
_cell.length_c   1.000
_cell.angle_alpha   90.00
_cell.angle_beta   90.00
_cell.angle_gamma   90.00
#
_symmetry.space_group_name_H-M   'P 1'
#
loop_
_entity.id
_entity.type
_entity.pdbx_description
1 polymer ?
#
loop_
_entity_poly.entity_id
_entity_poly.type
_entity_poly.pdbx_seq_one_letter_code
_entity_poly.pdbx_strand_id
1 'polypeptide(L)' 'MLNNVVLLASDNVEAAGFILRGIKGIFVAIGSIIAAVICAVIAGTKGRSAIGWGILGLFFSIITLIVVIVIPSKKS' A
#
# COMPACT_ATOMS: atom_id res chain seq x y z
N MET A 1 -35.76 19.61 4.22
CA MET A 1 -35.04 19.16 5.44
C MET A 1 -34.31 17.85 5.19
N LEU A 2 -34.99 16.74 4.88
CA LEU A 2 -34.39 15.41 4.67
C LEU A 2 -33.23 15.39 3.64
N ASN A 3 -33.39 16.11 2.53
CA ASN A 3 -32.38 16.18 1.46
C ASN A 3 -31.06 16.85 1.92
N ASN A 4 -31.14 17.86 2.79
CA ASN A 4 -29.94 18.53 3.32
C ASN A 4 -29.20 17.66 4.33
N VAL A 5 -29.92 16.84 5.11
CA VAL A 5 -29.31 15.90 6.08
C VAL A 5 -28.61 14.76 5.36
N VAL A 6 -29.16 14.28 4.24
CA VAL A 6 -28.54 13.25 3.39
C VAL A 6 -27.27 13.78 2.70
N LEU A 7 -27.29 15.02 2.22
CA LEU A 7 -26.13 15.64 1.57
C LEU A 7 -24.98 15.86 2.57
N LEU A 8 -25.29 16.38 3.77
CA LEU A 8 -24.32 16.52 4.86
C LEU A 8 -23.76 15.17 5.34
N ALA A 9 -24.58 14.13 5.40
CA ALA A 9 -24.10 12.80 5.77
C ALA A 9 -23.15 12.19 4.71
N SER A 10 -23.36 12.53 3.43
CA SER A 10 -22.58 12.02 2.30
C SER A 10 -21.16 12.61 2.23
N ASP A 11 -21.00 13.91 2.49
CA ASP A 11 -19.70 14.59 2.56
C ASP A 11 -18.74 13.93 3.58
N ASN A 12 -19.29 13.46 4.70
CA ASN A 12 -18.52 12.79 5.75
C ASN A 12 -18.07 11.37 5.35
N VAL A 13 -18.84 10.67 4.50
CA VAL A 13 -18.55 9.30 4.07
C VAL A 13 -17.44 9.26 3.03
N GLU A 14 -17.44 10.20 2.07
CA GLU A 14 -16.41 10.25 1.04
C GLU A 14 -15.05 10.62 1.62
N ALA A 15 -15.03 11.60 2.55
CA ALA A 15 -13.84 11.95 3.30
C ALA A 15 -13.30 10.76 4.11
N ALA A 16 -14.17 10.05 4.85
CA ALA A 16 -13.79 8.86 5.61
C ALA A 16 -13.23 7.74 4.71
N GLY A 17 -13.81 7.54 3.52
CA GLY A 17 -13.34 6.56 2.54
C GLY A 17 -11.96 6.89 1.97
N PHE A 18 -11.68 8.17 1.72
CA PHE A 18 -10.35 8.61 1.24
C PHE A 18 -9.28 8.42 2.31
N ILE A 19 -9.58 8.76 3.57
CA ILE A 19 -8.65 8.61 4.70
C ILE A 19 -8.34 7.13 4.96
N LEU A 20 -9.34 6.26 4.90
CA LEU A 20 -9.16 4.82 5.10
C LEU A 20 -8.32 4.18 3.98
N ARG A 21 -8.50 4.63 2.72
CA ARG A 21 -7.63 4.22 1.60
C ARG A 21 -6.20 4.76 1.77
N GLY A 22 -6.05 5.99 2.25
CA GLY A 22 -4.75 6.61 2.52
C GLY A 22 -3.95 5.89 3.61
N ILE A 23 -4.57 5.62 4.77
CA ILE A 23 -3.93 4.86 5.87
C ILE A 23 -3.47 3.49 5.39
N LYS A 24 -4.31 2.77 4.64
CA LYS A 24 -3.96 1.44 4.12
C LYS A 24 -2.80 1.49 3.12
N GLY A 25 -2.69 2.58 2.35
CA GLY A 25 -1.55 2.87 1.47
C GLY A 25 -0.23 3.07 2.23
N ILE A 26 -0.27 3.75 3.38
CA ILE A 26 0.93 4.05 4.19
C ILE A 26 1.53 2.78 4.80
N PHE A 27 0.70 1.91 5.39
CA PHE A 27 1.19 0.65 5.96
C PHE A 27 1.89 -0.22 4.93
N VAL A 28 1.37 -0.23 3.70
CA VAL A 28 1.90 -1.08 2.65
C VAL A 28 3.18 -0.48 2.03
N ALA A 29 3.29 0.85 1.95
CA ALA A 29 4.54 1.53 1.57
C ALA A 29 5.67 1.23 2.57
N ILE A 30 5.38 1.31 3.87
CA ILE A 30 6.35 0.97 4.94
C ILE A 30 6.79 -0.49 4.81
N GLY A 31 5.85 -1.42 4.62
CA GLY A 31 6.16 -2.84 4.43
C GLY A 31 7.06 -3.11 3.21
N SER A 32 6.83 -2.39 2.10
CA SER A 32 7.64 -2.53 0.88
C SER A 32 9.09 -2.12 1.06
N ILE A 33 9.33 -1.03 1.81
CA ILE A 33 10.68 -0.53 2.10
C ILE A 33 11.42 -1.54 2.99
N ILE A 34 10.75 -2.05 4.03
CA ILE A 34 11.34 -3.06 4.91
C ILE A 34 11.73 -4.32 4.12
N ALA A 35 10.85 -4.82 3.26
CA ALA A 35 11.13 -5.99 2.42
C ALA A 35 12.30 -5.75 1.45
N ALA A 36 12.37 -4.57 0.83
CA ALA A 36 13.48 -4.21 -0.08
C ALA A 36 14.83 -4.15 0.65
N VAL A 37 14.87 -3.58 1.86
CA VAL A 37 16.08 -3.52 2.68
C VAL A 37 16.53 -4.91 3.11
N ILE A 38 15.62 -5.76 3.59
CA ILE A 38 15.94 -7.14 3.99
C ILE A 38 16.49 -7.92 2.79
N CYS A 39 15.86 -7.81 1.61
CA CYS A 39 16.33 -8.47 0.40
C CYS A 39 17.74 -8.01 -0.01
N ALA A 40 18.00 -6.70 0.06
CA ALA A 40 19.32 -6.13 -0.24
C ALA A 40 20.41 -6.64 0.73
N VAL A 41 20.09 -6.72 2.03
CA VAL A 41 21.02 -7.21 3.07
C VAL A 41 21.33 -8.70 2.84
N ILE A 42 20.32 -9.54 2.59
CA ILE A 42 20.50 -10.97 2.34
C ILE A 42 21.28 -11.23 1.04
N ALA A 43 21.06 -10.42 0.01
CA ALA A 43 21.83 -10.52 -1.23
C ALA A 43 23.30 -10.10 -1.04
N GLY A 44 23.53 -9.05 -0.25
CA GLY A 44 24.87 -8.59 0.12
C GLY A 44 25.66 -9.61 0.93
N THR A 45 25.01 -10.33 1.86
CA THR A 45 25.67 -11.39 2.65
C THR A 45 26.03 -12.62 1.81
N LYS A 46 25.34 -12.84 0.68
CA LYS A 46 25.63 -13.91 -0.29
C LYS A 46 26.61 -13.51 -1.41
N GLY A 47 27.22 -12.32 -1.36
CA GLY A 47 28.17 -11.86 -2.38
C GLY A 47 27.53 -11.56 -3.75
N ARG A 48 26.20 -11.44 -3.82
CA ARG A 48 25.47 -10.97 -5.00
C ARG A 48 25.31 -9.45 -4.93
N SER A 49 25.04 -8.81 -6.07
CA SER A 49 24.85 -7.36 -6.12
C SER A 49 23.64 -6.92 -5.29
N ALA A 50 23.90 -6.39 -4.09
CA ALA A 50 22.88 -6.00 -3.11
C ALA A 50 21.92 -4.95 -3.68
N ILE A 51 22.44 -4.03 -4.50
CA ILE A 51 21.66 -2.97 -5.15
C ILE A 51 20.68 -3.57 -6.17
N GLY A 52 21.13 -4.52 -6.99
CA GLY A 52 20.27 -5.14 -8.01
C GLY A 52 19.14 -5.99 -7.40
N TRP A 53 19.44 -6.73 -6.34
CA TRP A 53 18.44 -7.53 -5.63
C TRP A 53 17.50 -6.69 -4.75
N GLY A 54 17.98 -5.59 -4.16
CA GLY A 54 17.15 -4.61 -3.47
C GLY A 54 16.12 -3.95 -4.39
N ILE A 55 16.53 -3.56 -5.61
CA ILE A 55 15.63 -3.00 -6.63
C ILE A 55 14.60 -4.03 -7.11
N LEU A 56 15.00 -5.30 -7.29
CA LEU A 56 14.09 -6.39 -7.61
C LEU A 56 13.04 -6.61 -6.51
N GLY A 57 13.47 -6.56 -5.23
CA GLY A 57 12.57 -6.65 -4.07
C GLY A 57 11.56 -5.49 -4.02
N LEU A 58 11.99 -4.29 -4.42
CA LEU A 58 11.13 -3.11 -4.53
C LEU A 58 10.09 -3.27 -5.66
N PHE A 59 10.49 -3.84 -6.80
CA PHE A 59 9.60 -4.09 -7.94
C PHE A 59 8.50 -5.11 -7.63
N PHE A 60 8.86 -6.22 -6.97
CA PHE A 60 7.89 -7.25 -6.60
C PHE A 60 6.89 -6.73 -5.54
N SER A 61 7.34 -5.85 -4.65
CA SER A 61 6.46 -5.22 -3.66
C SER A 61 5.56 -4.12 -4.22
N ILE A 62 6.00 -3.38 -5.25
CA ILE A 62 5.16 -2.39 -5.94
C ILE A 62 4.03 -3.07 -6.70
N ILE A 63 4.31 -4.18 -7.38
CA ILE A 63 3.29 -4.94 -8.13
C ILE A 63 2.22 -5.48 -7.17
N THR A 64 2.59 -6.05 -6.03
CA THR A 64 1.60 -6.51 -5.03
C THR A 64 0.79 -5.37 -4.44
N LEU A 65 1.36 -4.17 -4.26
CA LEU A 65 0.64 -2.94 -3.88
C LEU A 65 -0.47 -2.61 -4.85
N ILE A 66 -0.11 -2.53 -6.14
CA ILE A 66 -1.05 -2.19 -7.22
C ILE A 66 -2.16 -3.23 -7.26
N VAL A 67 -1.81 -4.51 -7.15
CA VAL A 67 -2.77 -5.62 -7.13
C VAL A 67 -3.72 -5.52 -5.93
N VAL A 68 -3.25 -5.23 -4.72
CA VAL A 68 -4.10 -5.09 -3.52
C VAL A 68 -5.00 -3.85 -3.58
N ILE A 69 -4.55 -2.77 -4.23
CA ILE A 69 -5.35 -1.55 -4.42
C ILE A 69 -6.44 -1.76 -5.49
N VAL A 70 -6.10 -2.48 -6.57
CA VAL A 70 -7.00 -2.73 -7.70
C VAL A 70 -7.99 -3.85 -7.39
N ILE A 71 -7.58 -4.88 -6.63
CA ILE A 71 -8.48 -5.95 -6.23
C ILE A 71 -9.52 -5.38 -5.24
N PRO A 72 -10.83 -5.47 -5.56
CA PRO A 72 -11.87 -5.01 -4.65
C PRO A 72 -11.81 -5.82 -3.34
N SER A 73 -11.96 -5.12 -2.21
CA SER A 73 -11.92 -5.73 -0.88
C SER A 73 -12.90 -6.90 -0.80
N LYS A 74 -12.40 -8.08 -0.42
CA LYS A 74 -13.25 -9.23 -0.09
C LYS A 74 -14.01 -8.87 1.19
N LYS A 75 -15.23 -8.36 1.03
CA LYS A 75 -16.12 -8.08 2.16
C LYS A 75 -16.55 -9.44 2.72
N SER A 76 -16.15 -9.72 3.95
CA SER A 76 -16.73 -10.76 4.78
C SER A 76 -17.61 -10.09 5.82
#